data_AF-A0A2L0TNQ6-F1
#
_entry.id   AF-A0A2L0TNQ6-F1
#
_cell.length_a   1.000
_cell.length_b   1.000
_cell.length_c   1.000
_cell.angle_alpha   90.00
_cell.angle_beta   90.00
_cell.angle_gamma   90.00
#
_symmetry.space_group_name_H-M   'P 1'
#
loop_
_entity.id
_entity.type
_entity.pdbx_description
1 polymer ?
#
loop_
_entity_poly.entity_id
_entity_poly.type
_entity_poly.pdbx_seq_one_letter_code
_entity_poly.pdbx_strand_id
1 'polypeptide(L)'
;MSIVQDVAAWIHARTGGAISAEVAAEFSLTVSKASIVMGQIHRESRFTTRIEHFCMVGENGRGRHTRRLYVDQVLPPQWRKTPVIGIAGDQVVRFASVSDAETEGGFTRVSITRCLAGQQEKHGGYHWHADTTEGASSCTDTTTP
;
A
#
# COMPACT_ATOMS: atom_id res chain seq x y z
N MET A 1 -8.34 -7.73 -6.03
CA MET A 1 -7.28 -6.77 -6.38
C MET A 1 -7.77 -5.37 -6.01
N SER A 2 -6.88 -4.41 -5.77
CA SER A 2 -7.29 -3.05 -5.38
C SER A 2 -7.69 -2.27 -6.63
N ILE A 3 -8.86 -1.63 -6.64
CA ILE A 3 -9.31 -0.78 -7.75
C ILE A 3 -8.28 0.31 -8.11
N VAL A 4 -7.52 0.81 -7.13
CA VAL A 4 -6.44 1.78 -7.35
C VAL A 4 -5.31 1.16 -8.17
N GLN A 5 -4.93 -0.09 -7.87
CA GLN A 5 -3.89 -0.82 -8.59
C GLN A 5 -4.34 -1.13 -10.03
N ASP A 6 -5.58 -1.58 -10.18
CA ASP A 6 -6.14 -1.99 -11.47
C ASP A 6 -6.26 -0.78 -12.41
N VAL A 7 -6.76 0.35 -11.90
CA VAL A 7 -6.82 1.62 -12.65
C VAL A 7 -5.41 2.13 -12.98
N ALA A 8 -4.45 2.10 -12.05
CA ALA A 8 -3.08 2.54 -12.31
C ALA A 8 -2.41 1.72 -13.42
N ALA A 9 -2.54 0.39 -13.36
CA ALA A 9 -2.01 -0.52 -14.39
C ALA A 9 -2.66 -0.27 -15.76
N TRP A 10 -3.97 -0.05 -15.78
CA TRP A 10 -4.69 0.25 -17.01
C TRP A 10 -4.27 1.59 -17.63
N ILE A 11 -4.10 2.65 -16.83
CA ILE A 11 -3.60 3.94 -17.32
C ILE A 11 -2.15 3.80 -17.82
N HIS A 12 -1.31 3.05 -17.13
CA HIS A 12 0.09 2.83 -17.50
C HIS A 12 0.24 2.15 -18.87
N ALA A 13 -0.67 1.24 -19.21
CA ALA A 13 -0.69 0.59 -20.52
C ALA A 13 -1.07 1.52 -21.69
N ARG A 14 -1.50 2.77 -21.41
CA ARG A 14 -1.95 3.74 -22.42
C ARG A 14 -0.88 4.80 -22.69
N THR A 15 -0.62 5.07 -23.97
CA THR A 15 0.30 6.14 -24.40
C THR A 15 -0.26 7.55 -24.12
N GLY A 16 -1.59 7.72 -24.17
CA GLY A 16 -2.27 9.01 -24.01
C GLY A 16 -2.74 9.32 -22.59
N GLY A 17 -2.33 8.56 -21.58
CA GLY A 17 -2.86 8.68 -20.22
C GLY A 17 -4.37 8.45 -20.16
N ALA A 18 -5.02 8.99 -19.13
CA ALA A 18 -6.48 8.95 -19.00
C ALA A 18 -7.08 10.15 -18.26
N ILE A 19 -8.31 10.51 -18.61
CA ILE A 19 -9.16 11.42 -17.83
C ILE A 19 -10.19 10.64 -16.98
N SER A 20 -10.78 11.30 -16.00
CA SER A 20 -11.75 10.66 -15.08
C SER A 20 -13.00 10.13 -15.78
N ALA A 21 -13.39 10.68 -16.94
CA ALA A 21 -14.51 10.16 -17.72
C ALA A 21 -14.19 8.81 -18.39
N GLU A 22 -12.97 8.65 -18.91
CA GLU A 22 -12.51 7.41 -19.53
C GLU A 22 -12.38 6.30 -18.47
N VAL A 23 -11.79 6.62 -17.32
CA VAL A 23 -11.69 5.69 -16.18
C VAL A 23 -13.08 5.31 -15.66
N ALA A 24 -14.01 6.26 -15.61
CA ALA A 24 -15.39 6.00 -15.19
C ALA A 24 -16.09 5.02 -16.11
N ALA A 25 -15.95 5.20 -17.43
CA ALA A 25 -16.54 4.31 -18.42
C ALA A 25 -15.94 2.90 -18.35
N GLU A 26 -14.61 2.79 -18.32
CA GLU A 26 -13.91 1.50 -18.31
C GLU A 26 -14.24 0.67 -17.06
N PHE A 27 -14.20 1.29 -15.88
CA PHE A 27 -14.35 0.58 -14.61
C PHE A 27 -15.77 0.61 -14.05
N SER A 28 -16.76 1.06 -14.85
CA SER A 28 -18.15 1.21 -14.43
C SER A 28 -18.30 2.03 -13.14
N LEU A 29 -17.53 3.12 -13.03
CA LEU A 29 -17.54 4.05 -11.89
C LEU A 29 -18.28 5.33 -12.25
N THR A 30 -18.70 6.09 -11.24
CA THR A 30 -19.06 7.49 -11.48
C THR A 30 -17.80 8.32 -11.73
N VAL A 31 -17.92 9.40 -12.51
CA VAL A 31 -16.80 10.33 -12.78
C VAL A 31 -16.17 10.87 -11.49
N SER A 32 -16.98 11.12 -10.46
CA SER A 32 -16.50 11.56 -9.14
C SER A 32 -15.65 10.48 -8.45
N LYS A 33 -16.09 9.21 -8.48
CA LYS A 33 -15.32 8.09 -7.92
C LYS A 33 -14.02 7.87 -8.69
N ALA A 34 -14.06 7.90 -10.02
CA ALA A 34 -12.87 7.81 -10.86
C ALA A 34 -11.87 8.94 -10.55
N SER A 35 -12.35 10.17 -10.34
CA SER A 35 -11.51 11.30 -9.93
C SER A 35 -10.83 11.09 -8.57
N ILE A 36 -11.54 10.49 -7.60
CA ILE A 36 -10.96 10.15 -6.29
C ILE A 36 -9.87 9.10 -6.45
N VAL A 37 -10.14 8.01 -7.19
CA VAL A 37 -9.18 6.93 -7.44
C VAL A 37 -7.93 7.47 -8.13
N MET A 38 -8.08 8.25 -9.20
CA MET A 38 -6.95 8.89 -9.87
C MET A 38 -6.16 9.82 -8.94
N GLY A 39 -6.84 10.47 -7.99
CA GLY A 39 -6.18 11.29 -6.98
C GLY A 39 -5.40 10.47 -5.95
N GLN A 40 -5.86 9.26 -5.61
CA GLN A 40 -5.12 8.32 -4.77
C GLN A 40 -3.87 7.81 -5.49
N ILE A 41 -3.99 7.41 -6.75
CA ILE A 41 -2.85 6.98 -7.58
C ILE A 41 -1.76 8.05 -7.58
N HIS A 42 -2.11 9.32 -7.78
CA HIS A 42 -1.12 10.40 -7.81
C HIS A 42 -0.39 10.63 -6.47
N ARG A 43 -1.00 10.28 -5.34
CA ARG A 43 -0.44 10.52 -4.00
C ARG A 43 0.41 9.37 -3.48
N GLU A 44 0.24 8.17 -4.02
CA GLU A 44 0.93 6.98 -3.53
C GLU A 44 2.30 6.83 -4.19
N SER A 45 3.35 6.72 -3.37
CA SER A 45 4.75 6.62 -3.83
C SER A 45 5.06 5.37 -4.66
N ARG A 46 4.20 4.36 -4.63
CA ARG A 46 4.33 3.15 -5.46
C ARG A 46 3.98 3.41 -6.95
N PHE A 47 3.47 4.59 -7.28
CA PHE A 47 3.18 4.98 -8.65
C PHE A 47 4.00 6.22 -9.02
N THR A 48 4.67 6.18 -10.17
CA THR A 48 5.27 7.38 -10.77
C THR A 48 4.26 7.97 -11.73
N THR A 49 3.89 9.24 -11.54
CA THR A 49 2.80 9.86 -12.29
C THR A 49 3.12 11.27 -12.76
N ARG A 50 2.48 11.67 -13.85
CA ARG A 50 2.48 13.06 -14.36
C ARG A 50 1.05 13.51 -14.62
N ILE A 51 0.79 14.79 -14.42
CA ILE A 51 -0.54 15.37 -14.62
C ILE A 51 -0.45 16.51 -15.61
N GLU A 52 -1.35 16.49 -16.59
CA GLU A 52 -1.61 17.62 -17.48
C GLU A 52 -2.98 18.21 -17.18
N HIS A 53 -3.01 19.52 -16.94
CA HIS A 53 -4.24 20.27 -16.72
C HIS A 53 -4.69 20.93 -18.02
N PHE A 54 -5.99 20.83 -18.32
CA PHE A 54 -6.57 21.48 -19.50
C PHE A 54 -8.05 21.76 -19.32
N CYS A 55 -8.60 22.62 -20.17
CA CYS A 55 -10.02 22.91 -20.21
C CYS A 55 -10.68 22.13 -21.35
N MET A 56 -11.72 21.36 -21.04
CA MET A 56 -12.61 20.83 -22.06
C MET A 56 -13.83 21.73 -22.17
N VAL A 57 -14.16 22.18 -23.38
CA VAL A 57 -15.40 22.92 -23.63
C VAL A 57 -16.51 21.89 -23.85
N GLY A 58 -17.53 21.92 -22.99
CA GLY A 58 -18.72 21.10 -23.19
C GLY A 58 -19.63 21.68 -24.28
N GLU A 59 -20.61 20.91 -24.73
CA GLU A 59 -21.59 21.34 -25.75
C GLU A 59 -22.35 22.62 -25.35
N ASN A 60 -22.46 22.91 -24.05
CA ASN A 60 -23.06 24.12 -23.51
C ASN A 60 -22.14 25.36 -23.53
N GLY A 61 -20.97 25.26 -24.17
CA GLY A 61 -19.97 26.34 -24.26
C GLY A 61 -19.25 26.65 -22.94
N ARG A 62 -19.56 25.95 -21.84
CA ARG A 62 -18.87 26.13 -20.56
C ARG A 62 -17.63 25.24 -20.51
N GLY A 63 -16.48 25.86 -20.25
CA GLY A 63 -15.23 25.16 -20.01
C GLY A 63 -15.23 24.42 -18.67
N ARG A 64 -14.87 23.15 -18.67
CA ARG A 64 -14.59 22.35 -17.47
C ARG A 64 -13.09 22.11 -17.38
N HIS A 65 -12.48 22.61 -16.31
CA HIS A 65 -11.12 22.23 -15.95
C HIS A 65 -11.08 20.73 -15.65
N THR A 66 -10.23 20.03 -16.38
CA THR A 66 -9.98 18.60 -16.20
C THR A 66 -8.49 18.35 -16.08
N ARG A 67 -8.14 17.12 -15.71
CA ARG A 67 -6.76 16.66 -15.67
C ARG A 67 -6.65 15.32 -16.41
N ARG A 68 -5.56 15.15 -17.13
CA ARG A 68 -5.13 13.86 -17.68
C ARG A 68 -3.99 13.34 -16.83
N LEU A 69 -4.15 12.11 -16.35
CA LEU A 69 -3.14 11.41 -15.57
C LEU A 69 -2.37 10.48 -16.48
N TYR A 70 -1.05 10.56 -16.41
CA TYR A 70 -0.13 9.58 -16.96
C TYR A 70 0.47 8.81 -15.80
N VAL A 71 0.61 7.49 -15.96
CA VAL A 71 1.27 6.62 -15.00
C VAL A 71 2.48 6.02 -15.68
N ASP A 72 3.67 6.47 -15.30
CA ASP A 72 4.93 6.07 -15.92
C ASP A 72 5.47 4.77 -15.28
N GLN A 73 5.15 4.51 -14.02
CA GLN A 73 5.54 3.28 -13.33
C GLN A 73 4.45 2.81 -12.36
N VAL A 74 4.25 1.49 -12.32
CA VAL A 74 3.31 0.82 -11.41
C VAL A 74 4.06 -0.24 -10.62
N LEU A 75 4.36 0.06 -9.36
CA LEU A 75 4.90 -0.94 -8.43
C LEU A 75 3.76 -1.73 -7.78
N PRO A 76 4.00 -3.00 -7.40
CA PRO A 76 3.01 -3.77 -6.68
C PRO A 76 2.66 -3.10 -5.35
N PRO A 77 1.50 -3.45 -4.75
CA PRO A 77 1.18 -3.02 -3.41
C PRO A 77 2.33 -3.33 -2.44
N GLN A 78 2.97 -2.29 -1.92
CA GLN A 78 3.89 -2.43 -0.80
C GLN A 78 3.05 -2.48 0.47
N TRP A 79 2.58 -3.66 0.82
CA TRP A 79 2.00 -3.87 2.14
C TRP A 79 3.16 -3.64 3.10
N ARG A 80 3.08 -2.58 3.92
CA ARG A 80 4.02 -2.43 5.04
C ARG A 80 3.77 -3.62 5.95
N LYS A 81 4.60 -4.64 5.74
CA LYS A 81 4.73 -5.77 6.62
C LYS A 81 5.30 -5.20 7.91
N THR A 82 4.47 -5.05 8.93
CA THR A 82 4.94 -4.69 10.28
C THR A 82 5.55 -5.95 10.86
N PRO A 83 6.88 -6.00 11.04
CA PRO A 83 7.49 -7.18 11.60
C PRO A 83 6.99 -7.40 13.02
N VAL A 84 6.96 -8.66 13.44
CA VAL A 84 6.44 -9.06 14.75
C VAL A 84 7.42 -9.97 15.45
N ILE A 85 7.53 -9.79 16.75
CA ILE A 85 8.38 -10.58 17.63
C ILE A 85 7.48 -11.31 18.63
N GLY A 86 7.69 -12.61 18.77
CA GLY A 86 7.15 -13.42 19.87
C GLY A 86 8.24 -13.74 20.89
N ILE A 87 8.00 -13.46 22.17
CA ILE A 87 8.95 -13.72 23.27
C ILE A 87 8.34 -14.70 24.27
N ALA A 88 9.04 -15.81 24.55
CA ALA A 88 8.67 -16.81 25.54
C ALA A 88 9.91 -17.17 26.40
N GLY A 89 10.11 -16.44 27.50
CA GLY A 89 11.35 -16.54 28.28
C GLY A 89 12.55 -16.15 27.42
N ASP A 90 13.53 -17.05 27.30
CA ASP A 90 14.73 -16.84 26.46
C ASP A 90 14.49 -17.13 24.97
N GLN A 91 13.34 -17.69 24.60
CA GLN A 91 13.00 -18.00 23.21
C GLN A 91 12.39 -16.78 22.51
N VAL A 92 13.00 -16.37 21.39
CA VAL A 92 12.55 -15.25 20.57
C VAL A 92 12.32 -15.72 19.13
N VAL A 93 11.12 -15.48 18.61
CA VAL A 93 10.79 -15.70 17.19
C VAL A 93 10.50 -14.37 16.52
N ARG A 94 10.97 -14.18 15.28
CA ARG A 94 10.77 -12.96 14.50
C ARG A 94 10.20 -13.30 13.14
N PHE A 95 9.21 -12.54 12.72
CA PHE A 95 8.59 -12.67 11.40
C PHE A 95 8.48 -11.30 10.75
N ALA A 96 8.62 -11.26 9.43
CA ALA A 96 8.48 -10.01 8.68
C ALA A 96 7.06 -9.43 8.78
N SER A 97 6.04 -10.26 9.06
CA SER A 97 4.68 -9.81 9.37
C SER A 97 3.87 -10.83 10.16
N VAL A 98 2.70 -10.41 10.66
CA VAL A 98 1.70 -11.33 11.24
C VAL A 98 1.28 -12.42 10.24
N SER A 99 1.19 -12.07 8.94
CA SER A 99 0.86 -13.05 7.91
C SER A 99 1.96 -14.09 7.74
N ASP A 100 3.22 -13.67 7.78
CA ASP A 100 4.36 -14.59 7.69
C ASP A 100 4.44 -15.48 8.95
N ALA A 101 4.12 -14.94 10.14
CA ALA A 101 4.00 -15.73 11.36
C ALA A 101 2.93 -16.84 11.25
N GLU A 102 1.87 -16.60 10.48
CA GLU A 102 0.84 -17.61 10.21
C GLU A 102 1.31 -18.65 9.20
N THR A 103 1.86 -18.22 8.06
CA THR A 103 2.22 -19.13 6.98
C THR A 103 3.50 -19.93 7.25
N GLU A 104 4.49 -19.31 7.91
CA GLU A 104 5.80 -19.91 8.17
C GLU A 104 5.91 -20.43 9.61
N GLY A 105 5.33 -19.71 10.57
CA GLY A 105 5.40 -20.05 11.99
C GLY A 105 4.23 -20.90 12.51
N GLY A 106 3.17 -21.09 11.71
CA GLY A 106 1.98 -21.85 12.12
C GLY A 106 1.13 -21.18 13.20
N PHE A 107 1.32 -19.87 13.44
CA PHE A 107 0.56 -19.13 14.44
C PHE A 107 -0.75 -18.55 13.87
N THR A 108 -1.80 -18.47 14.67
CA THR A 108 -3.06 -17.86 14.22
C THR A 108 -2.97 -16.34 14.13
N ARG A 109 -3.22 -15.76 12.93
CA ARG A 109 -3.20 -14.30 12.69
C ARG A 109 -4.04 -13.54 13.72
N VAL A 110 -5.30 -13.95 13.92
CA VAL A 110 -6.25 -13.25 14.81
C VAL A 110 -5.74 -13.19 16.25
N SER A 111 -5.13 -14.26 16.74
CA SER A 111 -4.60 -14.34 18.10
C SER A 111 -3.39 -13.43 18.29
N ILE A 112 -2.47 -13.40 17.31
CA ILE A 112 -1.35 -12.45 17.33
C ILE A 112 -1.88 -11.01 17.32
N THR A 113 -2.86 -10.69 16.46
CA THR A 113 -3.46 -9.35 16.42
C THR A 113 -4.10 -8.95 17.76
N ARG A 114 -4.79 -9.88 18.44
CA ARG A 114 -5.34 -9.63 19.79
C ARG A 114 -4.23 -9.37 20.82
N CYS A 115 -3.11 -10.08 20.73
CA CYS A 115 -1.95 -9.81 21.58
C CYS A 115 -1.36 -8.43 21.32
N LEU A 116 -1.17 -8.05 20.06
CA LEU A 116 -0.67 -6.72 19.68
C LEU A 116 -1.62 -5.58 20.12
N ALA A 117 -2.93 -5.86 20.17
CA ALA A 117 -3.95 -4.93 20.65
C ALA A 117 -4.10 -4.90 22.19
N GLY A 118 -3.31 -5.68 22.93
CA GLY A 118 -3.41 -5.79 24.39
C GLY A 118 -4.69 -6.50 24.88
N GLN A 119 -5.44 -7.14 23.98
CA GLN A 119 -6.69 -7.85 24.29
C GLN A 119 -6.43 -9.29 24.76
N GLN A 120 -5.23 -9.80 24.53
CA GLN A 120 -4.82 -11.15 24.91
C GLN A 120 -3.36 -11.12 25.36
N GLU A 121 -3.04 -11.75 26.48
CA GLU A 121 -1.70 -11.66 27.06
C GLU A 121 -0.64 -12.42 26.25
N LYS A 122 -0.99 -13.61 25.74
CA LYS A 122 -0.08 -14.52 25.03
C LYS A 122 -0.79 -15.38 24.00
N HIS A 123 -0.06 -15.82 22.98
CA HIS A 123 -0.52 -16.80 21.98
C HIS A 123 0.62 -17.76 21.61
N GLY A 124 0.33 -19.06 21.57
CA GLY A 124 1.34 -20.09 21.29
C GLY A 124 2.48 -20.16 22.31
N GLY A 125 2.27 -19.63 23.53
CA GLY A 125 3.30 -19.51 24.56
C GLY A 125 4.12 -18.21 24.51
N TYR A 126 3.92 -17.37 23.48
CA TYR A 126 4.69 -16.14 23.27
C TYR A 126 3.87 -14.89 23.60
N HIS A 127 4.54 -13.87 24.15
CA HIS A 127 4.06 -12.49 24.16
C HIS A 127 4.45 -11.83 22.84
N TRP A 128 3.48 -11.23 22.16
CA TRP A 128 3.67 -10.69 20.81
C TRP A 128 3.79 -9.16 20.84
N HIS A 129 4.79 -8.66 20.13
CA HIS A 129 5.07 -7.24 19.97
C HIS A 129 5.27 -6.89 18.51
N ALA A 130 4.91 -5.67 18.12
CA ALA A 130 5.35 -5.11 16.86
C ALA A 130 6.85 -4.83 16.98
N ASP A 131 7.62 -5.26 15.99
CA ASP A 131 9.03 -4.91 15.87
C ASP A 131 9.13 -3.48 15.35
N THR A 132 8.85 -2.52 16.23
CA THR A 132 9.14 -1.12 15.97
C THR A 132 10.62 -0.91 16.20
N THR A 133 11.47 -1.37 15.28
CA THR A 133 12.83 -0.83 15.15
C THR A 133 12.75 0.62 14.68
N GLU A 134 12.25 1.51 15.54
CA GLU A 134 12.72 2.89 15.56
C GLU A 134 14.08 2.87 16.29
N GLY A 135 15.16 2.82 15.52
CA GLY A 135 16.51 3.09 16.02
C GLY A 135 17.33 1.88 16.45
N ALA A 136 17.89 1.15 15.48
CA ALA A 136 19.16 0.42 15.66
C ALA A 136 19.82 0.11 14.31
N SER A 137 20.07 1.15 13.49
CA SER A 137 21.18 1.08 12.56
C SER A 137 22.42 1.56 13.31
N SER A 138 23.05 0.66 14.06
CA SER A 138 24.47 0.81 14.40
C SER A 138 25.20 -0.35 13.74
N CYS A 139 25.73 -0.11 12.55
CA CYS A 139 26.82 -0.91 12.03
C CYS A 139 27.98 -0.80 13.03
N THR A 140 28.20 -1.84 13.82
CA THR A 140 29.50 -2.06 14.46
C THR A 140 30.33 -2.86 13.48
N ASP A 141 31.07 -2.16 12.61
CA ASP A 141 32.26 -2.74 12.01
C ASP A 141 33.25 -3.00 13.14
N THR A 142 33.38 -4.26 13.51
CA THR A 142 34.44 -4.73 14.40
C THR A 142 35.58 -5.20 13.51
N THR A 143 36.58 -4.33 13.37
CA THR A 143 37.95 -4.63 12.96
C THR A 143 38.49 -5.90 13.64
N THR A 144 39.40 -6.63 12.98
CA THR A 144 40.72 -7.14 13.49
C THR A 144 41.16 -8.42 12.73
N PRO A 145 42.46 -8.73 12.54
CA PRO A 145 43.70 -7.95 12.72
C PRO A 145 44.41 -7.56 11.40
#